data_AF-A0A4S1G055-F1
#
_entry.id   AF-A0A4S1G055-F1
#
_cell.length_a   1.000
_cell.length_b   1.000
_cell.length_c   1.000
_cell.angle_alpha   90.00
_cell.angle_beta   90.00
_cell.angle_gamma   90.00
#
_symmetry.space_group_name_H-M   'P 1'
#
loop_
_entity.id
_entity.type
_entity.pdbx_description
1 polymer ?
#
loop_
_entity_poly.entity_id
_entity_poly.type
_entity_poly.pdbx_seq_one_letter_code
_entity_poly.pdbx_strand_id
1 'polypeptide(L)'
;KYELLANRITETMDFMRAVGITSETNFALRETDFYTSHEALLLGYEEALTRVDSTSGDWYATSGHMIWIGDRTRQPDHAHVEYCRGIKNPLGLKCGPSLTPDGLLELIDLLNPENE
;
A
#
# COMPACT_ATOMS: atom_id res chain seq x y z
N LYS A 1 28.38 -5.66 10.06
CA LYS A 1 27.11 -6.38 9.75
C LYS A 1 26.56 -6.00 8.39
N TYR A 2 26.28 -4.72 8.11
CA TYR A 2 25.80 -4.29 6.79
C TYR A 2 26.84 -4.44 5.67
N GLU A 3 28.12 -4.30 5.98
CA GLU A 3 29.22 -4.49 5.03
C GLU A 3 29.26 -5.90 4.41
N LEU A 4 29.10 -6.96 5.22
CA LEU A 4 29.03 -8.34 4.71
C LEU A 4 27.84 -8.53 3.76
N LEU A 5 26.69 -7.92 4.06
CA LEU A 5 25.51 -7.99 3.20
C LEU A 5 25.75 -7.23 1.89
N ALA A 6 26.31 -6.02 1.96
CA ALA A 6 26.66 -5.23 0.80
C ALA A 6 27.65 -5.98 -0.12
N ASN A 7 28.68 -6.61 0.46
CA ASN A 7 29.64 -7.40 -0.30
C ASN A 7 28.98 -8.58 -1.03
N ARG A 8 28.06 -9.30 -0.38
CA ARG A 8 27.31 -10.39 -1.04
C ARG A 8 26.39 -9.89 -2.16
N ILE A 9 25.80 -8.70 -2.02
CA ILE A 9 25.03 -8.07 -3.09
C ILE A 9 25.96 -7.75 -4.27
N THR A 10 27.13 -7.18 -4.01
CA THR A 10 28.15 -6.91 -5.05
C THR A 10 28.58 -8.18 -5.78
N GLU A 11 28.92 -9.25 -5.04
CA GLU A 11 29.28 -10.55 -5.62
C GLU A 11 28.17 -11.11 -6.52
N THR A 12 26.90 -10.95 -6.10
CA THR A 12 25.74 -11.38 -6.89
C THR A 12 25.62 -10.58 -8.19
N MET A 13 25.79 -9.24 -8.12
CA MET A 13 25.76 -8.38 -9.31
C MET A 13 26.90 -8.69 -10.28
N ASP A 14 28.10 -8.99 -9.77
CA ASP A 14 29.25 -9.39 -10.58
C ASP A 14 29.02 -10.76 -11.24
N PHE A 15 28.41 -11.71 -10.53
CA PHE A 15 28.02 -13.00 -11.11
C PHE A 15 27.00 -12.82 -12.24
N MET A 16 25.94 -12.02 -12.02
CA MET A 16 24.94 -11.72 -13.05
C MET A 16 25.58 -11.11 -14.30
N ARG A 17 26.52 -10.17 -14.12
CA ARG A 17 27.28 -9.57 -15.21
C ARG A 17 28.13 -10.62 -15.95
N ALA A 18 28.80 -11.52 -15.23
CA ALA A 18 29.64 -12.56 -15.81
C ALA A 18 28.85 -13.56 -16.69
N VAL A 19 27.57 -13.81 -16.38
CA VAL A 19 26.66 -14.63 -17.21
C VAL A 19 25.90 -13.84 -18.27
N GLY A 20 26.23 -12.57 -18.48
CA GLY A 20 25.69 -11.73 -19.55
C GLY A 20 24.40 -10.98 -19.21
N ILE A 21 23.97 -10.98 -17.94
CA ILE A 21 22.82 -10.20 -17.47
C ILE A 21 23.35 -8.88 -16.92
N THR A 22 23.06 -7.77 -17.60
CA THR A 22 23.59 -6.45 -17.25
C THR A 22 22.48 -5.41 -17.16
N SER A 23 22.79 -4.26 -16.57
CA SER A 23 21.90 -3.09 -16.51
C SER A 23 21.47 -2.60 -17.90
N GLU A 24 22.29 -2.76 -18.92
CA GLU A 24 22.01 -2.33 -20.28
C GLU A 24 21.06 -3.28 -21.01
N THR A 25 21.05 -4.55 -20.58
CA THR A 25 20.27 -5.64 -21.20
C THR A 25 19.02 -5.98 -20.40
N ASN A 26 18.94 -5.59 -19.13
CA ASN A 26 17.81 -5.87 -18.24
C ASN A 26 17.43 -4.63 -17.40
N PHE A 27 16.29 -4.02 -17.73
CA PHE A 27 15.77 -2.81 -17.07
C PHE A 27 15.48 -3.00 -15.58
N ALA A 28 15.11 -4.21 -15.15
CA ALA A 28 14.82 -4.51 -13.75
C ALA A 28 16.04 -4.37 -12.83
N LEU A 29 17.26 -4.27 -13.39
CA LEU A 29 18.49 -4.01 -12.62
C LEU A 29 18.80 -2.51 -12.44
N ARG A 30 18.07 -1.61 -13.11
CA ARG A 30 18.30 -0.16 -13.06
C ARG A 30 17.17 0.59 -12.39
N GLU A 31 15.97 0.05 -12.44
CA GLU A 31 14.76 0.70 -12.00
C GLU A 31 14.09 -0.12 -10.90
N THR A 32 13.34 0.59 -10.07
CA THR A 32 12.46 -0.01 -9.07
C THR A 32 11.13 0.72 -9.13
N ASP A 33 10.05 -0.01 -8.90
CA ASP A 33 8.79 0.63 -8.62
C ASP A 33 8.87 1.33 -7.27
N PHE A 34 8.31 2.53 -7.20
CA PHE A 34 8.21 3.33 -5.99
C PHE A 34 6.78 3.82 -5.82
N TYR A 35 6.22 3.56 -4.65
CA TYR A 35 4.83 3.86 -4.33
C TYR A 35 4.74 4.83 -3.16
N THR A 36 3.65 5.60 -3.14
CA THR A 36 3.35 6.59 -2.10
C THR A 36 2.18 6.13 -1.25
N SER A 37 2.21 6.46 0.03
CA SER A 37 1.12 6.21 0.96
C SER A 37 1.03 7.29 2.03
N HIS A 38 -0.17 7.50 2.55
CA HIS A 38 -0.44 8.40 3.67
C HIS A 38 -1.73 7.98 4.40
N GLU A 39 -1.97 8.61 5.56
CA GLU A 39 -3.20 8.40 6.32
C GLU A 39 -4.35 9.19 5.68
N ALA A 40 -5.51 8.56 5.46
CA ALA A 40 -6.74 9.21 4.99
C ALA A 40 -7.36 10.15 6.03
N LEU A 41 -6.59 11.07 6.61
CA LEU A 41 -7.00 11.81 7.80
C LEU A 41 -8.01 12.91 7.47
N LEU A 42 -7.71 13.72 6.44
CA LEU A 42 -8.51 14.88 6.04
C LEU A 42 -9.44 14.49 4.87
N LEU A 43 -10.63 14.00 5.19
CA LEU A 43 -11.53 13.40 4.18
C LEU A 43 -11.96 14.36 3.06
N GLY A 44 -12.06 15.67 3.31
CA GLY A 44 -12.34 16.64 2.25
C GLY A 44 -11.22 16.76 1.21
N TYR A 45 -9.97 16.49 1.60
CA TYR A 45 -8.84 16.40 0.67
C TYR A 45 -8.87 15.06 -0.10
N GLU A 46 -9.17 13.97 0.60
CA GLU A 46 -9.25 12.64 0.00
C GLU A 46 -10.39 12.56 -1.04
N GLU A 47 -11.58 13.04 -0.69
CA GLU A 47 -12.74 13.12 -1.57
C GLU A 47 -12.42 13.91 -2.84
N ALA A 48 -11.80 15.09 -2.72
CA ALA A 48 -11.43 15.93 -3.86
C ALA A 48 -10.43 15.27 -4.84
N LEU A 49 -9.65 14.30 -4.35
CA LEU A 49 -8.69 13.52 -5.13
C LEU A 49 -9.18 12.12 -5.48
N THR A 50 -10.42 11.76 -5.13
CA THR A 50 -11.01 10.49 -5.53
C THR A 50 -11.49 10.58 -6.97
N ARG A 51 -11.21 9.56 -7.79
CA ARG A 51 -11.59 9.49 -9.21
C ARG A 51 -12.20 8.14 -9.53
N VAL A 52 -13.02 8.14 -10.57
CA VAL A 52 -13.50 6.92 -11.22
C VAL A 52 -12.44 6.48 -12.22
N ASP A 53 -11.98 5.23 -12.12
CA ASP A 53 -11.11 4.64 -13.14
C ASP A 53 -11.86 4.52 -14.48
N SER A 54 -11.18 4.93 -15.54
CA SER A 54 -11.77 4.97 -16.89
C SER A 54 -12.01 3.59 -17.51
N THR A 55 -11.39 2.54 -16.97
CA THR A 55 -11.46 1.18 -17.53
C THR A 55 -12.40 0.26 -16.75
N SER A 56 -12.36 0.31 -15.41
CA SER A 56 -13.21 -0.52 -14.55
C SER A 56 -14.48 0.18 -14.07
N GLY A 57 -14.47 1.52 -13.98
CA GLY A 57 -15.55 2.29 -13.37
C GLY A 57 -15.51 2.31 -11.84
N ASP A 58 -14.47 1.74 -11.22
CA ASP A 58 -14.30 1.75 -9.77
C ASP A 58 -13.74 3.07 -9.25
N TRP A 59 -13.94 3.33 -7.97
CA TRP A 59 -13.39 4.51 -7.31
C TRP A 59 -12.00 4.26 -6.74
N TYR A 60 -11.08 5.19 -6.98
CA TYR A 60 -9.74 5.19 -6.42
C TYR A 60 -9.42 6.56 -5.84
N ALA A 61 -8.83 6.57 -4.64
CA ALA A 61 -8.15 7.74 -4.10
C ALA A 61 -6.84 7.93 -4.87
N THR A 62 -6.73 8.98 -5.70
CA THR A 62 -5.49 9.25 -6.46
C THR A 62 -4.53 10.17 -5.69
N SER A 63 -4.72 10.31 -4.38
CA SER A 63 -3.86 11.05 -3.46
C SER A 63 -2.62 10.24 -3.05
N GLY A 64 -2.70 8.91 -3.10
CA GLY A 64 -1.64 7.95 -2.79
C GLY A 64 -1.95 6.59 -3.43
N HIS A 65 -0.94 5.74 -3.60
CA HIS A 65 -1.14 4.41 -4.16
C HIS A 65 -1.82 3.49 -3.14
N MET A 66 -1.36 3.56 -1.89
CA MET A 66 -1.90 2.84 -0.76
C MET A 66 -2.37 3.85 0.29
N ILE A 67 -3.52 3.59 0.92
CA ILE A 67 -4.15 4.50 1.86
C ILE A 67 -4.39 3.77 3.18
N TRP A 68 -4.09 4.41 4.33
CA TRP A 68 -4.34 3.79 5.64
C TRP A 68 -5.31 4.57 6.53
N ILE A 69 -5.97 3.83 7.42
CA ILE A 69 -6.81 4.35 8.51
C ILE A 69 -6.01 4.34 9.82
N GLY A 70 -5.99 5.48 10.51
CA GLY A 70 -5.28 5.66 11.77
C GLY A 70 -5.94 4.96 12.96
N ASP A 71 -5.18 4.77 14.05
CA ASP A 71 -5.66 4.07 15.25
C ASP A 71 -6.79 4.83 15.97
N ARG A 72 -6.90 6.14 15.73
CA ARG A 72 -7.92 7.03 16.34
C ARG A 72 -9.13 7.27 15.45
N THR A 73 -9.10 6.78 14.22
CA THR A 73 -10.12 7.04 13.19
C THR A 73 -10.70 5.75 12.60
N ARG A 74 -10.39 4.59 13.20
CA ARG A 74 -10.84 3.26 12.76
C ARG A 74 -12.14 2.77 13.41
N GLN A 75 -13.03 3.67 13.81
CA GLN A 75 -14.33 3.26 14.35
C GLN A 75 -15.18 2.70 13.20
N PRO A 76 -15.75 1.48 13.31
CA PRO A 76 -16.49 0.83 12.22
C PRO A 76 -17.62 1.68 11.63
N ASP A 77 -18.27 2.49 12.45
CA ASP A 77 -19.42 3.33 12.13
C ASP A 77 -19.05 4.78 11.76
N HIS A 78 -17.76 5.10 11.58
CA HIS A 78 -17.28 6.44 11.28
C HIS A 78 -16.86 6.65 9.81
N ALA A 79 -16.76 7.93 9.44
CA ALA A 79 -16.54 8.40 8.08
C ALA A 79 -15.26 7.86 7.41
N HIS A 80 -14.19 7.60 8.17
CA HIS A 80 -12.95 7.07 7.62
C HIS A 80 -13.09 5.62 7.12
N VAL A 81 -13.80 4.78 7.87
CA VAL A 81 -14.09 3.40 7.45
C VAL A 81 -15.08 3.41 6.28
N GLU A 82 -16.09 4.28 6.31
CA GLU A 82 -17.01 4.49 5.18
C GLU A 82 -16.27 4.90 3.91
N TYR A 83 -15.44 5.95 3.98
CA TYR A 83 -14.66 6.39 2.83
C TYR A 83 -13.77 5.26 2.28
N CYS A 84 -13.03 4.57 3.16
CA CYS A 84 -12.11 3.52 2.73
C CYS A 84 -12.80 2.27 2.18
N ARG A 85 -14.01 1.89 2.64
CA ARG A 85 -14.76 0.77 2.03
C ARG A 85 -15.26 1.08 0.62
N GLY A 86 -15.32 2.36 0.24
CA GLY A 86 -15.76 2.82 -1.07
C GLY A 86 -14.68 2.91 -2.15
N ILE A 87 -13.39 2.84 -1.78
CA ILE A 87 -12.26 2.94 -2.72
C ILE A 87 -11.59 1.58 -2.94
N LYS A 88 -10.97 1.39 -4.11
CA LYS A 88 -10.28 0.16 -4.51
C LYS A 88 -8.76 0.20 -4.35
N ASN A 89 -8.23 1.21 -3.69
CA ASN A 89 -6.81 1.23 -3.30
C ASN A 89 -6.50 0.06 -2.36
N PRO A 90 -5.27 -0.48 -2.36
CA PRO A 90 -4.78 -1.27 -1.24
C PRO A 90 -4.91 -0.46 0.05
N LEU A 91 -5.50 -1.09 1.07
CA LEU A 91 -5.78 -0.45 2.35
C LEU A 91 -4.84 -0.93 3.45
N GLY A 92 -4.64 -0.06 4.43
CA GLY A 92 -3.97 -0.39 5.67
C GLY A 92 -4.76 0.08 6.86
N LEU A 93 -4.54 -0.58 7.98
CA LEU A 93 -5.24 -0.31 9.23
C LEU A 93 -4.22 -0.31 10.37
N LYS A 94 -4.21 0.75 11.16
CA LYS A 94 -3.39 0.77 12.38
C LYS A 94 -4.06 -0.07 13.46
N CYS A 95 -3.41 -1.16 13.85
CA CYS A 95 -3.88 -2.06 14.90
C CYS A 95 -3.13 -1.80 16.21
N GLY A 96 -3.58 -0.80 16.98
CA GLY A 96 -3.04 -0.49 18.31
C GLY A 96 -3.49 -1.48 19.39
N PRO A 97 -2.94 -1.39 20.62
CA PRO A 97 -3.23 -2.31 21.73
C PRO A 97 -4.68 -2.24 22.25
N SER A 98 -5.44 -1.21 21.85
CA SER A 98 -6.87 -1.08 22.18
C SER A 98 -7.78 -1.87 21.23
N LEU A 99 -7.25 -2.44 20.13
CA LEU A 99 -8.01 -3.23 19.19
C LEU A 99 -8.20 -4.66 19.71
N THR A 100 -9.45 -5.10 19.82
CA THR A 100 -9.78 -6.50 20.15
C THR A 100 -9.77 -7.36 18.89
N PRO A 101 -9.56 -8.69 19.01
CA PRO A 101 -9.67 -9.60 17.88
C PRO A 101 -11.03 -9.51 17.17
N ASP A 102 -12.13 -9.47 17.92
CA ASP A 102 -13.48 -9.36 17.34
C ASP A 102 -13.67 -8.03 16.59
N GLY A 103 -13.16 -6.92 17.15
CA GLY A 103 -13.21 -5.63 16.48
C GLY A 103 -12.33 -5.58 15.21
N LEU A 104 -11.26 -6.37 15.15
CA LEU A 104 -10.46 -6.49 13.94
C LEU A 104 -11.22 -7.28 12.87
N LEU A 105 -11.89 -8.38 13.25
CA LEU A 105 -12.71 -9.17 12.33
C LEU A 105 -13.85 -8.32 11.73
N GLU A 106 -14.54 -7.53 12.56
CA GLU A 106 -15.56 -6.59 12.09
C GLU A 106 -15.00 -5.59 11.05
N LEU A 107 -13.82 -5.02 11.31
CA LEU A 107 -13.18 -4.09 10.37
C LEU A 107 -12.73 -4.78 9.08
N ILE A 108 -12.28 -6.04 9.16
CA ILE A 108 -11.92 -6.83 7.97
C ILE A 108 -13.15 -7.09 7.12
N ASP A 109 -14.27 -7.51 7.71
CA ASP A 109 -15.51 -7.77 6.98
C ASP A 109 -16.02 -6.50 6.26
N LEU A 110 -15.82 -5.32 6.87
CA LEU A 110 -16.20 -4.04 6.27
C LEU A 110 -15.26 -3.56 5.15
N LEU A 111 -13.95 -3.80 5.28
CA LEU A 111 -12.92 -3.23 4.40
C LEU A 111 -12.44 -4.20 3.32
N ASN A 112 -12.59 -5.51 3.53
CA ASN A 112 -12.23 -6.56 2.58
C ASN A 112 -13.32 -7.65 2.51
N PRO A 113 -14.54 -7.32 2.08
CA PRO A 113 -15.69 -8.24 2.11
C PRO A 113 -15.53 -9.46 1.21
N GLU A 114 -14.77 -9.33 0.12
CA GLU A 114 -14.51 -10.42 -0.84
C GLU A 114 -13.26 -11.23 -0.47
N ASN A 115 -12.56 -10.84 0.61
CA ASN A 115 -11.30 -11.45 1.04
C ASN A 115 -10.29 -11.56 -0.11
N GLU A 116 -10.13 -10.45 -0.85
CA GLU A 116 -9.11 -10.25 -1.89
C GLU A 116 -7.70 -10.27 -1.31
#